data_AF-A0A1K1RXE0-F1
#
_entry.id   AF-A0A1K1RXE0-F1
#
_cell.length_a   1.000
_cell.length_b   1.000
_cell.length_c   1.000
_cell.angle_alpha   90.00
_cell.angle_beta   90.00
_cell.angle_gamma   90.00
#
_symmetry.space_group_name_H-M   'P 1'
#
loop_
_entity.id
_entity.type
_entity.pdbx_description
1 polymer ?
#
loop_
_entity_poly.entity_id
_entity_poly.type
_entity_poly.pdbx_seq_one_letter_code
_entity_poly.pdbx_strand_id
1 'polypeptide(L)'
;MDMLPPQAPPAHVSHANQAAIDMLQRMRDAQQWLIDQQDALWDLPRTLAGREAFFKGLDTFWETPVEHASGEPVQSRRQVLARYLGQVARDDAALRHNDGTISDQAAAIVARLPHQGGPLRDGLRARELLVGTTPYAGALVVEDEKQPGVVLLFIPDNGWQVFESIDALYRDAGPLVIPRMEQDDLPDTNVAAIETQLDIGNRNVDDVSGPQPEARSTTVLDAIKARIEASFLDSRPITGEVFDTLARRLIARQRERASSVYDLALDDTHLQDSLPEAINLHPLLDTHAIVRHRDLALAALRHQERLDKQPVKIRKHWQDAALAFNDSIQEANELNVIPPIATFAEAELTKALKKRGIDVPAPALYVAYANRTLKTPIATALNGFRFPSETLSLIELAFRNISSLPTDGLSVVHADGSPQDDITADVLRDIVRDLDLPNAYAQHLDEALGSTPEGLLQRALATDLLKARMRFEAADARLSYLDTSEPRSFMEDRLERGFQWVQAVLDHPDPAQRAKVERHEIVVHQLTYKGSPLTGVFMIAARQRNAVARVVLYTPDAPDGIAFREFDDRADLTRRFLLNRRFETYLL
;
A
#
# COMPACT_ATOMS: atom_id res chain seq x y z
N MET A 1 5.05 53.73 19.09
CA MET A 1 5.23 52.59 19.99
C MET A 1 4.55 51.41 19.34
N ASP A 2 5.32 50.57 18.65
CA ASP A 2 4.85 49.29 18.10
C ASP A 2 4.67 48.30 19.25
N MET A 3 3.45 47.81 19.42
CA MET A 3 3.17 46.65 20.27
C MET A 3 3.03 45.42 19.37
N LEU A 4 4.08 44.62 19.32
CA LEU A 4 4.02 43.26 18.79
C LEU A 4 3.04 42.43 19.63
N PRO A 5 2.22 41.56 19.00
CA PRO A 5 1.33 40.67 19.72
C PRO A 5 2.15 39.68 20.58
N PRO A 6 1.61 39.25 21.74
CA PRO A 6 2.30 38.32 22.63
C PRO A 6 2.59 37.01 21.90
N GLN A 7 3.85 36.57 21.94
CA GLN A 7 4.24 35.25 21.46
C GLN A 7 3.41 34.18 22.18
N ALA A 8 2.89 33.22 21.41
CA ALA A 8 2.26 32.04 21.96
C ALA A 8 3.25 31.31 22.88
N PRO A 9 2.82 30.81 24.05
CA PRO A 9 3.70 30.05 24.93
C PRO A 9 4.26 28.82 24.20
N PRO A 10 5.52 28.43 24.44
CA PRO A 10 6.07 27.21 23.86
C PRO A 10 5.21 26.01 24.23
N ALA A 11 4.90 25.16 23.25
CA ALA A 11 4.13 23.95 23.48
C ALA A 11 4.88 23.06 24.48
N HIS A 12 4.29 22.86 25.66
CA HIS A 12 4.78 21.88 26.62
C HIS A 12 4.51 20.47 26.06
N VAL A 13 5.48 19.93 25.31
CA VAL A 13 5.49 18.52 24.92
C VAL A 13 5.71 17.72 26.20
N SER A 14 4.76 16.84 26.55
CA SER A 14 4.91 15.95 27.71
C SER A 14 6.14 15.05 27.52
N HIS A 15 6.77 14.60 28.61
CA HIS A 15 7.94 13.72 28.54
C HIS A 15 7.70 12.43 27.74
N ALA A 16 6.47 11.90 27.76
CA ALA A 16 6.09 10.71 26.99
C ALA A 16 6.10 10.98 25.47
N ASN A 17 5.67 12.18 25.05
CA ASN A 17 5.69 12.57 23.65
C ASN A 17 7.12 12.77 23.13
N GLN A 18 8.03 13.27 23.97
CA GLN A 18 9.44 13.40 23.59
C GLN A 18 10.12 12.05 23.40
N ALA A 19 9.87 11.08 24.29
CA ALA A 19 10.46 9.73 24.16
C ALA A 19 10.03 9.04 22.86
N ALA A 20 8.76 9.19 22.46
CA ALA A 20 8.26 8.65 21.20
C ALA A 20 8.90 9.34 19.98
N ILE A 21 9.08 10.66 20.02
CA ILE A 21 9.80 11.42 18.99
C ILE A 21 11.23 10.90 18.85
N ASP A 22 11.93 10.71 19.97
CA ASP A 22 13.32 10.24 19.97
C ASP A 22 13.42 8.80 19.42
N MET A 23 12.44 7.93 19.69
CA MET A 23 12.35 6.57 19.13
C MET A 23 12.14 6.59 17.61
N LEU A 24 11.19 7.38 17.12
CA LEU A 24 10.93 7.53 15.67
C LEU A 24 12.13 8.13 14.95
N GLN A 25 12.82 9.09 15.57
CA GLN A 25 14.05 9.66 15.04
C GLN A 25 15.14 8.60 14.92
N ARG A 26 15.34 7.77 15.94
CA ARG A 26 16.29 6.65 15.90
C ARG A 26 15.98 5.61 14.82
N MET A 27 14.71 5.29 14.60
CA MET A 27 14.29 4.41 13.51
C MET A 27 14.58 5.03 12.14
N ARG A 28 14.27 6.32 11.96
CA ARG A 28 14.63 7.06 10.73
C ARG A 28 16.13 7.07 10.49
N ASP A 29 16.93 7.30 11.53
CA ASP A 29 18.39 7.35 11.41
C ASP A 29 18.96 5.97 11.03
N ALA A 30 18.34 4.86 11.48
CA ALA A 30 18.67 3.51 11.02
C ALA A 30 18.36 3.31 9.52
N GLN A 31 17.22 3.83 9.05
CA GLN A 31 16.86 3.79 7.64
C GLN A 31 17.84 4.59 6.77
N GLN A 32 18.18 5.80 7.23
CA GLN A 32 19.12 6.67 6.53
C GLN A 32 20.48 6.00 6.42
N TRP A 33 20.95 5.35 7.49
CA TRP A 33 22.22 4.63 7.45
C TRP A 33 22.24 3.52 6.38
N LEU A 34 21.13 2.81 6.18
CA LEU A 34 21.01 1.81 5.10
C LEU A 34 21.02 2.43 3.71
N ILE A 35 20.40 3.60 3.54
CA ILE A 35 20.47 4.37 2.28
C ILE A 35 21.92 4.78 2.02
N ASP A 36 22.61 5.31 3.02
CA ASP A 36 24.03 5.68 2.91
C ASP A 36 24.91 4.45 2.59
N GLN A 37 24.55 3.27 3.08
CA GLN A 37 25.25 2.02 2.75
C GLN A 37 24.95 1.55 1.32
N GLN A 38 23.73 1.76 0.83
CA GLN A 38 23.34 1.46 -0.55
C GLN A 38 24.14 2.33 -1.52
N ASP A 39 24.28 3.63 -1.22
CA ASP A 39 25.07 4.57 -2.02
C ASP A 39 26.59 4.30 -1.94
N ALA A 40 27.03 3.67 -0.84
CA ALA A 40 28.42 3.26 -0.65
C ALA A 40 28.77 1.92 -1.33
N LEU A 41 27.80 1.20 -1.92
CA LEU A 41 28.11 0.07 -2.79
C LEU A 41 28.90 0.59 -4.01
N TRP A 42 29.96 -0.12 -4.38
CA TRP A 42 30.81 0.27 -5.52
C TRP A 42 30.10 -0.03 -6.85
N ASP A 43 30.73 0.38 -7.96
CA ASP A 43 30.23 0.13 -9.31
C ASP A 43 29.79 -1.32 -9.51
N LEU A 44 28.50 -1.50 -9.82
CA LEU A 44 27.91 -2.81 -10.03
C LEU A 44 28.53 -3.50 -11.25
N PRO A 45 28.70 -4.83 -11.19
CA PRO A 45 29.27 -5.59 -12.28
C PRO A 45 28.37 -5.48 -13.51
N ARG A 46 28.98 -5.15 -14.64
CA ARG A 46 28.28 -5.00 -15.93
C ARG A 46 28.26 -6.28 -16.76
N THR A 47 28.96 -7.31 -16.31
CA THR A 47 29.15 -8.55 -17.08
C THR A 47 29.00 -9.79 -16.20
N LEU A 48 28.48 -10.87 -16.77
CA LEU A 48 28.35 -12.19 -16.12
C LEU A 48 29.70 -12.74 -15.61
N ALA A 49 30.79 -12.45 -16.31
CA ALA A 49 32.14 -12.87 -15.92
C ALA A 49 32.60 -12.27 -14.56
N GLY A 50 31.95 -11.21 -14.08
CA GLY A 50 32.27 -10.52 -12.83
C GLY A 50 31.76 -11.19 -11.55
N ARG A 51 31.01 -12.31 -11.65
CA ARG A 51 30.29 -12.94 -10.54
C ARG A 51 31.14 -13.18 -9.29
N GLU A 52 32.29 -13.85 -9.43
CA GLU A 52 33.14 -14.21 -8.28
C GLU A 52 33.73 -12.98 -7.59
N ALA A 53 34.22 -12.02 -8.37
CA ALA A 53 34.78 -10.77 -7.86
C ALA A 53 33.72 -9.94 -7.14
N PHE A 54 32.49 -9.88 -7.69
CA PHE A 54 31.36 -9.20 -7.08
C PHE A 54 31.01 -9.78 -5.71
N PHE A 55 30.85 -11.10 -5.62
CA PHE A 55 30.50 -11.77 -4.37
C PHE A 55 31.58 -11.62 -3.29
N LYS A 56 32.85 -11.69 -3.68
CA LYS A 56 33.97 -11.41 -2.78
C LYS A 56 33.96 -9.95 -2.29
N GLY A 57 33.62 -9.01 -3.18
CA GLY A 57 33.41 -7.62 -2.84
C GLY A 57 32.28 -7.44 -1.82
N LEU A 58 31.15 -8.12 -2.02
CA LEU A 58 29.99 -8.06 -1.13
C LEU A 58 30.31 -8.59 0.27
N ASP A 59 31.03 -9.71 0.37
CA ASP A 59 31.49 -10.25 1.65
C ASP A 59 32.45 -9.26 2.34
N THR A 60 33.38 -8.66 1.58
CA THR A 60 34.34 -7.68 2.11
C THR A 60 33.63 -6.41 2.60
N PHE A 61 32.62 -5.95 1.88
CA PHE A 61 31.85 -4.75 2.21
C PHE A 61 31.20 -4.84 3.59
N TRP A 62 30.55 -5.97 3.88
CA TRP A 62 29.86 -6.18 5.16
C TRP A 62 30.80 -6.34 6.35
N GLU A 63 32.00 -6.89 6.13
CA GLU A 63 33.02 -7.02 7.17
C GLU A 63 33.90 -5.77 7.32
N THR A 64 33.82 -4.81 6.39
CA THR A 64 34.60 -3.58 6.45
C THR A 64 34.17 -2.72 7.65
N PRO A 65 35.12 -2.30 8.51
CA PRO A 65 34.83 -1.42 9.64
C PRO A 65 34.38 -0.03 9.20
N VAL A 66 33.34 0.51 9.86
CA VAL A 66 32.81 1.87 9.64
C VAL A 66 32.62 2.62 10.96
N GLU A 67 32.83 3.94 10.92
CA GLU A 67 32.36 4.85 11.96
C GLU A 67 30.87 5.09 11.75
N HIS A 68 30.05 4.76 12.74
CA HIS A 68 28.59 4.87 12.66
C HIS A 68 28.01 5.91 13.63
N ALA A 69 28.78 6.29 14.66
CA ALA A 69 28.44 7.33 15.61
C ALA A 69 29.74 7.97 16.14
N SER A 70 29.74 9.29 16.27
CA SER A 70 30.92 10.03 16.73
C SER A 70 31.32 9.59 18.14
N GLY A 71 32.58 9.17 18.30
CA GLY A 71 33.13 8.73 19.58
C GLY A 71 32.82 7.28 19.96
N GLU A 72 32.13 6.51 19.12
CA GLU A 72 31.95 5.07 19.30
C GLU A 72 33.05 4.26 18.59
N PRO A 73 33.39 3.05 19.09
CA PRO A 73 34.37 2.19 18.44
C PRO A 73 33.90 1.77 17.05
N VAL A 74 34.83 1.79 16.09
CA VAL A 74 34.61 1.33 14.72
C VAL A 74 34.22 -0.15 14.74
N GLN A 75 33.16 -0.50 14.03
CA GLN A 75 32.61 -1.85 13.95
C GLN A 75 32.39 -2.21 12.48
N SER A 76 32.40 -3.51 12.15
CA SER A 76 32.01 -3.96 10.81
C SER A 76 30.59 -3.48 10.47
N ARG A 77 30.29 -3.19 9.19
CA ARG A 77 28.92 -2.83 8.76
C ARG A 77 27.89 -3.86 9.22
N ARG A 78 28.24 -5.15 9.21
CA ARG A 78 27.39 -6.23 9.76
C ARG A 78 27.06 -6.01 11.25
N GLN A 79 28.03 -5.68 12.08
CA GLN A 79 27.80 -5.41 13.50
C GLN A 79 26.95 -4.15 13.72
N VAL A 80 27.13 -3.13 12.89
CA VAL A 80 26.29 -1.93 12.91
C VAL A 80 24.85 -2.26 12.49
N LEU A 81 24.65 -3.09 11.46
CA LEU A 81 23.33 -3.60 11.07
C LEU A 81 22.68 -4.40 12.21
N ALA A 82 23.41 -5.31 12.86
CA ALA A 82 22.92 -6.04 14.02
C ALA A 82 22.47 -5.12 15.16
N ARG A 83 23.22 -4.04 15.42
CA ARG A 83 22.85 -3.03 16.40
C ARG A 83 21.54 -2.33 16.00
N TYR A 84 21.41 -1.90 14.75
CA TYR A 84 20.18 -1.25 14.26
C TYR A 84 18.98 -2.18 14.32
N LEU A 85 19.11 -3.46 13.96
CA LEU A 85 18.03 -4.45 14.12
C LEU A 85 17.54 -4.51 15.56
N GLY A 86 18.46 -4.62 16.52
CA GLY A 86 18.08 -4.67 17.94
C GLY A 86 17.49 -3.36 18.45
N GLN A 87 18.00 -2.23 17.99
CA GLN A 87 17.50 -0.91 18.34
C GLN A 87 16.09 -0.68 17.80
N VAL A 88 15.86 -0.94 16.51
CA VAL A 88 14.55 -0.81 15.86
C VAL A 88 13.54 -1.76 16.50
N ALA A 89 13.91 -3.02 16.77
CA ALA A 89 13.01 -3.95 17.46
C ALA A 89 12.59 -3.42 18.84
N ARG A 90 13.50 -2.84 19.62
CA ARG A 90 13.13 -2.27 20.94
C ARG A 90 12.32 -0.98 20.82
N ASP A 91 12.69 -0.10 19.90
CA ASP A 91 12.00 1.17 19.68
C ASP A 91 10.56 0.93 19.18
N ASP A 92 10.34 -0.02 18.27
CA ASP A 92 9.00 -0.46 17.83
C ASP A 92 8.16 -1.01 19.00
N ALA A 93 8.72 -1.92 19.82
CA ALA A 93 7.99 -2.45 20.97
C ALA A 93 7.65 -1.35 21.99
N ALA A 94 8.56 -0.41 22.24
CA ALA A 94 8.30 0.69 23.17
C ALA A 94 7.21 1.64 22.62
N LEU A 95 7.23 1.95 21.33
CA LEU A 95 6.18 2.74 20.66
C LEU A 95 4.82 2.04 20.72
N ARG A 96 4.77 0.74 20.43
CA ARG A 96 3.55 -0.08 20.50
C ARG A 96 3.02 -0.25 21.92
N HIS A 97 3.91 -0.31 22.91
CA HIS A 97 3.50 -0.30 24.31
C HIS A 97 2.89 1.05 24.70
N ASN A 98 3.51 2.16 24.28
CA ASN A 98 3.04 3.51 24.58
C ASN A 98 1.64 3.80 24.01
N ASP A 99 1.28 3.24 22.86
CA ASP A 99 -0.04 3.44 22.24
C ASP A 99 -1.06 2.33 22.55
N GLY A 100 -0.63 1.26 23.22
CA GLY A 100 -1.47 0.14 23.67
C GLY A 100 -1.67 -0.98 22.65
N THR A 101 -0.98 -0.95 21.50
CA THR A 101 -1.06 -2.01 20.48
C THR A 101 -0.38 -3.32 20.88
N ILE A 102 0.49 -3.30 21.90
CA ILE A 102 0.96 -4.52 22.59
C ILE A 102 0.80 -4.38 24.10
N SER A 103 0.68 -5.52 24.80
CA SER A 103 0.50 -5.55 26.26
C SER A 103 1.79 -5.26 27.03
N ASP A 104 1.66 -4.86 28.30
CA ASP A 104 2.78 -4.69 29.23
C ASP A 104 3.66 -5.95 29.32
N GLN A 105 3.02 -7.13 29.28
CA GLN A 105 3.69 -8.43 29.29
C GLN A 105 4.59 -8.61 28.06
N ALA A 106 4.06 -8.34 26.86
CA ALA A 106 4.82 -8.39 25.60
C ALA A 106 5.98 -7.39 25.60
N ALA A 107 5.73 -6.15 26.01
CA ALA A 107 6.74 -5.11 26.11
C ALA A 107 7.89 -5.49 27.07
N ALA A 108 7.55 -6.09 28.22
CA ALA A 108 8.53 -6.55 29.20
C ALA A 108 9.44 -7.68 28.68
N ILE A 109 8.93 -8.56 27.82
CA ILE A 109 9.73 -9.59 27.15
C ILE A 109 10.76 -8.93 26.22
N VAL A 110 10.35 -7.98 25.37
CA VAL A 110 11.26 -7.29 24.43
C VAL A 110 12.29 -6.45 25.18
N ALA A 111 11.91 -5.78 26.27
CA ALA A 111 12.82 -4.97 27.09
C ALA A 111 13.99 -5.78 27.70
N ARG A 112 13.86 -7.11 27.79
CA ARG A 112 14.91 -8.01 28.25
C ARG A 112 15.87 -8.45 27.15
N LEU A 113 15.61 -8.14 25.88
CA LEU A 113 16.55 -8.41 24.79
C LEU A 113 17.84 -7.61 24.99
N PRO A 114 19.00 -8.17 24.59
CA PRO A 114 20.29 -7.54 24.79
C PRO A 114 20.38 -6.21 24.00
N HIS A 115 20.80 -5.13 24.69
CA HIS A 115 20.87 -3.79 24.11
C HIS A 115 22.04 -3.64 23.11
N GLN A 116 23.13 -4.33 23.38
CA GLN A 116 24.31 -4.49 22.52
C GLN A 116 24.59 -5.99 22.40
N GLY A 117 25.37 -6.42 21.40
CA GLY A 117 25.78 -7.82 21.23
C GLY A 117 26.10 -8.48 22.58
N GLY A 118 25.44 -9.61 22.86
CA GLY A 118 25.51 -10.25 24.17
C GLY A 118 24.54 -11.42 24.32
N PRO A 119 24.76 -12.29 25.32
CA PRO A 119 23.94 -13.49 25.51
C PRO A 119 22.51 -13.15 25.94
N LEU A 120 21.59 -14.06 25.62
CA LEU A 120 20.22 -14.01 26.12
C LEU A 120 20.20 -14.06 27.65
N ARG A 121 19.31 -13.29 28.27
CA ARG A 121 19.10 -13.31 29.72
C ARG A 121 18.33 -14.56 30.13
N ASP A 122 18.63 -15.10 31.31
CA ASP A 122 18.03 -16.33 31.85
C ASP A 122 16.50 -16.40 31.72
N GLY A 123 16.02 -17.47 31.07
CA GLY A 123 14.61 -17.75 30.80
C GLY A 123 14.10 -17.21 29.45
N LEU A 124 14.87 -16.39 28.74
CA LEU A 124 14.50 -15.91 27.41
C LEU A 124 14.96 -16.90 26.33
N ARG A 125 14.07 -17.29 25.43
CA ARG A 125 14.36 -18.12 24.26
C ARG A 125 14.21 -17.27 23.00
N ALA A 126 15.24 -17.27 22.16
CA ALA A 126 15.16 -16.67 20.83
C ALA A 126 15.29 -17.74 19.76
N ARG A 127 14.50 -17.63 18.70
CA ARG A 127 14.44 -18.60 17.60
C ARG A 127 14.37 -17.86 16.27
N GLU A 128 14.96 -18.43 15.22
CA GLU A 128 14.70 -18.00 13.85
C GLU A 128 13.42 -18.67 13.38
N LEU A 129 12.56 -17.92 12.68
CA LEU A 129 11.41 -18.50 11.97
C LEU A 129 11.91 -19.30 10.76
N LEU A 130 11.37 -20.49 10.57
CA LEU A 130 11.63 -21.36 9.42
C LEU A 130 10.40 -21.42 8.54
N VAL A 131 10.65 -21.46 7.24
CA VAL A 131 9.67 -21.71 6.21
C VAL A 131 10.11 -22.95 5.43
N GLY A 132 9.39 -24.04 5.61
CA GLY A 132 9.90 -25.38 5.32
C GLY A 132 11.17 -25.62 6.14
N THR A 133 12.31 -25.74 5.45
CA THR A 133 13.63 -25.91 6.09
C THR A 133 14.49 -24.64 6.05
N THR A 134 14.00 -23.58 5.41
CA THR A 134 14.77 -22.36 5.13
C THR A 134 14.48 -21.29 6.19
N PRO A 135 15.50 -20.71 6.84
CA PRO A 135 15.29 -19.61 7.78
C PRO A 135 14.78 -18.37 7.07
N TYR A 136 13.65 -17.84 7.54
CA TYR A 136 13.13 -16.55 7.12
C TYR A 136 14.06 -15.44 7.60
N ALA A 137 14.64 -14.71 6.65
CA ALA A 137 15.73 -13.79 6.94
C ALA A 137 15.28 -12.64 7.84
N GLY A 138 15.99 -12.44 8.95
CA GLY A 138 15.73 -11.34 9.88
C GLY A 138 14.52 -11.53 10.82
N ALA A 139 13.73 -12.59 10.66
CA ALA A 139 12.63 -12.88 11.57
C ALA A 139 13.12 -13.44 12.90
N LEU A 140 12.55 -12.93 14.00
CA LEU A 140 12.91 -13.29 15.35
C LEU A 140 11.67 -13.70 16.14
N VAL A 141 11.66 -14.94 16.61
CA VAL A 141 10.67 -15.43 17.57
C VAL A 141 11.26 -15.35 18.98
N VAL A 142 10.54 -14.73 19.91
CA VAL A 142 10.96 -14.59 21.31
C VAL A 142 9.88 -15.15 22.24
N GLU A 143 10.34 -15.97 23.19
CA GLU A 143 9.52 -16.52 24.27
C GLU A 143 10.23 -16.29 25.61
N ASP A 144 9.47 -16.19 26.69
CA ASP A 144 10.01 -16.08 28.04
C ASP A 144 9.42 -17.19 28.92
N GLU A 145 10.26 -18.11 29.38
CA GLU A 145 9.88 -19.21 30.26
C GLU A 145 9.22 -18.72 31.57
N LYS A 146 9.54 -17.48 31.99
CA LYS A 146 8.96 -16.86 33.18
C LYS A 146 7.57 -16.26 32.93
N GLN A 147 7.18 -16.10 31.66
CA GLN A 147 5.92 -15.50 31.23
C GLN A 147 5.28 -16.38 30.13
N PRO A 148 4.85 -17.61 30.48
CA PRO A 148 4.26 -18.52 29.51
C PRO A 148 2.94 -17.95 28.94
N GLY A 149 2.63 -18.30 27.70
CA GLY A 149 1.39 -17.86 27.01
C GLY A 149 1.53 -16.57 26.19
N VAL A 150 2.77 -16.07 26.00
CA VAL A 150 3.07 -14.98 25.08
C VAL A 150 4.27 -15.35 24.24
N VAL A 151 4.08 -15.37 22.92
CA VAL A 151 5.12 -15.56 21.91
C VAL A 151 5.14 -14.35 21.01
N LEU A 152 6.33 -13.81 20.75
CA LEU A 152 6.50 -12.60 19.95
C LEU A 152 7.22 -12.92 18.65
N LEU A 153 6.74 -12.41 17.52
CA LEU A 153 7.42 -12.46 16.23
C LEU A 153 7.79 -11.04 15.81
N PHE A 154 9.07 -10.80 15.56
CA PHE A 154 9.54 -9.59 14.89
C PHE A 154 9.90 -9.92 13.44
N ILE A 155 9.44 -9.10 12.51
CA ILE A 155 9.84 -9.15 11.09
C ILE A 155 10.39 -7.77 10.70
N PRO A 156 11.53 -7.67 9.98
CA PRO A 156 12.19 -6.39 9.68
C PRO A 156 11.39 -5.36 8.87
N ASP A 157 10.25 -5.73 8.29
CA ASP A 157 9.33 -4.84 7.58
C ASP A 157 7.94 -4.73 8.24
N ASN A 158 7.53 -5.68 9.10
CA ASN A 158 6.23 -5.62 9.80
C ASN A 158 6.30 -5.20 11.28
N GLY A 159 7.46 -5.33 11.92
CA GLY A 159 7.65 -5.09 13.35
C GLY A 159 7.15 -6.24 14.21
N TRP A 160 6.78 -5.95 15.46
CA TRP A 160 6.31 -6.96 16.41
C TRP A 160 4.86 -7.38 16.23
N GLN A 161 4.63 -8.69 16.37
CA GLN A 161 3.33 -9.33 16.53
C GLN A 161 3.31 -10.25 17.74
N VAL A 162 2.14 -10.40 18.34
CA VAL A 162 1.91 -11.13 19.59
C VAL A 162 1.00 -12.32 19.34
N PHE A 163 1.41 -13.49 19.82
CA PHE A 163 0.69 -14.75 19.73
C PHE A 163 0.54 -15.37 21.12
N GLU A 164 -0.54 -16.12 21.33
CA GLU A 164 -0.82 -16.79 22.61
C GLU A 164 0.06 -18.04 22.84
N SER A 165 0.63 -18.59 21.78
CA SER A 165 1.56 -19.73 21.83
C SER A 165 2.38 -19.85 20.55
N ILE A 166 3.41 -20.68 20.58
CA ILE A 166 4.21 -20.98 19.38
C ILE A 166 3.40 -21.74 18.34
N ASP A 167 2.47 -22.60 18.76
CA ASP A 167 1.55 -23.28 17.86
C ASP A 167 0.57 -22.30 17.20
N ALA A 168 0.13 -21.24 17.91
CA ALA A 168 -0.68 -20.18 17.34
C ALA A 168 0.12 -19.38 16.31
N LEU A 169 1.38 -19.05 16.62
CA LEU A 169 2.28 -18.42 15.66
C LEU A 169 2.39 -19.24 14.37
N TYR A 170 2.63 -20.55 14.46
CA TYR A 170 2.78 -21.39 13.26
C TYR A 170 1.51 -21.49 12.41
N ARG A 171 0.33 -21.50 13.04
CA ARG A 171 -0.94 -21.50 12.30
C ARG A 171 -1.24 -20.15 11.66
N ASP A 172 -1.00 -19.06 12.39
CA ASP A 172 -1.61 -17.76 12.07
C ASP A 172 -0.64 -16.78 11.38
N ALA A 173 0.68 -17.05 11.40
CA ALA A 173 1.67 -16.17 10.78
C ALA A 173 1.81 -16.35 9.25
N GLY A 174 1.18 -17.36 8.66
CA GLY A 174 1.24 -17.65 7.22
C GLY A 174 0.95 -16.44 6.31
N PRO A 175 -0.16 -15.70 6.52
CA PRO A 175 -0.51 -14.52 5.72
C PRO A 175 0.53 -13.37 5.76
N LEU A 176 1.41 -13.36 6.76
CA LEU A 176 2.47 -12.34 6.90
C LEU A 176 3.72 -12.71 6.11
N VAL A 177 3.95 -14.01 5.96
CA VAL A 177 5.20 -14.58 5.46
C VAL A 177 5.06 -14.93 3.97
N ILE A 178 3.92 -15.50 3.57
CA ILE A 178 3.68 -16.03 2.21
C ILE A 178 3.73 -14.96 1.11
N PRO A 179 3.06 -13.79 1.21
CA PRO A 179 3.10 -12.79 0.15
C PRO A 179 4.52 -12.27 -0.15
N ARG A 180 5.40 -12.27 0.86
CA ARG A 180 6.80 -11.86 0.71
C ARG A 180 7.63 -12.94 0.02
N MET A 181 7.29 -14.21 0.23
CA MET A 181 7.96 -15.31 -0.47
C MET A 181 7.73 -15.25 -1.98
N GLU A 182 6.51 -14.92 -2.38
CA GLU A 182 6.12 -14.78 -3.80
C GLU A 182 6.79 -13.56 -4.45
N GLN A 183 7.08 -12.51 -3.69
CA GLN A 183 7.78 -11.32 -4.19
C GLN A 183 9.32 -11.48 -4.22
N ASP A 184 9.90 -12.24 -3.30
CA ASP A 184 11.36 -12.28 -3.12
C ASP A 184 12.06 -13.51 -3.75
N ASP A 185 11.34 -14.44 -4.40
CA ASP A 185 11.86 -15.68 -5.02
C ASP A 185 12.99 -16.36 -4.21
N LEU A 186 12.62 -17.21 -3.25
CA LEU A 186 13.58 -18.01 -2.50
C LEU A 186 14.29 -19.00 -3.44
N PRO A 187 15.64 -19.00 -3.55
CA PRO A 187 16.33 -20.13 -4.16
C PRO A 187 16.09 -21.34 -3.25
N ASP A 188 15.78 -22.48 -3.87
CA ASP A 188 15.50 -23.79 -3.28
C ASP A 188 14.11 -24.08 -2.70
N THR A 189 13.16 -23.14 -2.71
CA THR A 189 11.74 -23.56 -2.58
C THR A 189 11.25 -23.91 -3.97
N ASN A 190 11.66 -25.06 -4.48
CA ASN A 190 11.15 -25.56 -5.75
C ASN A 190 9.63 -25.77 -5.57
N VAL A 191 8.83 -24.77 -5.95
CA VAL A 191 7.36 -24.85 -5.95
C VAL A 191 6.93 -26.08 -6.75
N ALA A 192 7.69 -26.46 -7.79
CA ALA A 192 7.49 -27.71 -8.52
C ALA A 192 7.88 -28.98 -7.74
N ALA A 193 8.81 -28.94 -6.78
CA ALA A 193 9.07 -30.08 -5.87
C ALA A 193 7.98 -30.23 -4.80
N ILE A 194 7.40 -29.12 -4.36
CA ILE A 194 6.19 -29.12 -3.51
C ILE A 194 5.02 -29.72 -4.29
N GLU A 195 4.82 -29.34 -5.56
CA GLU A 195 3.85 -29.97 -6.47
C GLU A 195 4.14 -31.44 -6.74
N THR A 196 5.41 -31.84 -6.84
CA THR A 196 5.81 -33.25 -7.06
C THR A 196 5.60 -34.12 -5.81
N GLN A 197 5.79 -33.56 -4.61
CA GLN A 197 5.43 -34.22 -3.35
C GLN A 197 3.91 -34.30 -3.13
N LEU A 198 3.15 -33.35 -3.70
CA LEU A 198 1.67 -33.37 -3.75
C LEU A 198 1.13 -34.46 -4.70
N ASP A 199 1.82 -34.78 -5.80
CA ASP A 199 1.39 -35.80 -6.77
C ASP A 199 1.59 -37.26 -6.28
N ILE A 200 2.55 -37.50 -5.38
CA ILE A 200 2.80 -38.83 -4.80
C ILE A 200 1.66 -39.24 -3.82
N GLY A 201 0.96 -38.27 -3.22
CA GLY A 201 -0.19 -38.52 -2.33
C GLY A 201 -1.50 -38.84 -3.08
N ASN A 202 -1.59 -38.53 -4.37
CA ASN A 202 -2.83 -38.63 -5.14
C ASN A 202 -3.06 -40.02 -5.75
N ARG A 203 -2.07 -40.93 -5.69
CA ARG A 203 -2.16 -42.28 -6.30
C ARG A 203 -2.86 -43.35 -5.45
N ASN A 204 -3.42 -43.00 -4.29
CA ASN A 204 -4.06 -43.98 -3.39
C ASN A 204 -5.55 -43.71 -3.12
N VAL A 205 -6.25 -42.92 -3.95
CA VAL A 205 -7.69 -42.61 -3.76
C VAL A 205 -8.54 -42.93 -5.00
N ASP A 206 -8.22 -44.01 -5.71
CA ASP A 206 -8.99 -44.50 -6.86
C ASP A 206 -9.88 -45.72 -6.50
N ASP A 207 -10.57 -45.69 -5.36
CA ASP A 207 -11.63 -46.70 -5.11
C ASP A 207 -12.76 -46.20 -4.18
N VAL A 208 -13.59 -45.25 -4.65
CA VAL A 208 -15.03 -45.19 -4.30
C VAL A 208 -15.80 -44.44 -5.40
N SER A 209 -16.68 -45.15 -6.12
CA SER A 209 -17.60 -44.57 -7.12
C SER A 209 -18.84 -43.92 -6.46
N GLY A 210 -19.12 -42.64 -6.75
CA GLY A 210 -20.38 -41.95 -6.40
C GLY A 210 -20.38 -40.41 -6.67
N PRO A 211 -21.50 -39.76 -7.05
CA PRO A 211 -21.47 -38.49 -7.79
C PRO A 211 -21.61 -37.23 -6.93
N GLN A 212 -20.74 -36.22 -7.18
CA GLN A 212 -21.04 -34.77 -7.30
C GLN A 212 -19.73 -33.94 -7.43
N PRO A 213 -19.54 -33.06 -8.45
CA PRO A 213 -18.27 -32.36 -8.66
C PRO A 213 -18.14 -30.97 -7.99
N GLU A 214 -19.22 -30.34 -7.52
CA GLU A 214 -19.17 -28.90 -7.19
C GLU A 214 -18.95 -28.57 -5.70
N ALA A 215 -19.09 -29.54 -4.79
CA ALA A 215 -18.86 -29.33 -3.36
C ALA A 215 -17.52 -29.90 -2.85
N ARG A 216 -16.76 -30.62 -3.69
CA ARG A 216 -15.50 -31.30 -3.29
C ARG A 216 -14.24 -30.50 -3.59
N SER A 217 -14.26 -29.63 -4.61
CA SER A 217 -13.08 -28.86 -5.00
C SER A 217 -12.68 -27.82 -3.96
N THR A 218 -13.65 -27.20 -3.28
CA THR A 218 -13.40 -26.23 -2.19
C THR A 218 -12.85 -26.92 -0.95
N THR A 219 -13.36 -28.10 -0.58
CA THR A 219 -12.90 -28.82 0.62
C THR A 219 -11.50 -29.41 0.47
N VAL A 220 -11.09 -29.78 -0.75
CA VAL A 220 -9.73 -30.29 -1.01
C VAL A 220 -8.72 -29.16 -1.02
N LEU A 221 -9.04 -27.99 -1.61
CA LEU A 221 -8.20 -26.80 -1.54
C LEU A 221 -8.10 -26.24 -0.11
N ASP A 222 -9.19 -26.26 0.66
CA ASP A 222 -9.20 -25.86 2.07
C ASP A 222 -8.45 -26.87 2.96
N ALA A 223 -8.53 -28.17 2.66
CA ALA A 223 -7.75 -29.20 3.35
C ALA A 223 -6.26 -29.18 2.96
N ILE A 224 -5.94 -28.80 1.73
CA ILE A 224 -4.56 -28.59 1.25
C ILE A 224 -4.00 -27.30 1.86
N LYS A 225 -4.75 -26.19 1.87
CA LYS A 225 -4.41 -24.96 2.61
C LYS A 225 -4.22 -25.25 4.09
N ALA A 226 -5.17 -25.91 4.76
CA ALA A 226 -5.05 -26.26 6.16
C ALA A 226 -3.85 -27.20 6.45
N ARG A 227 -3.43 -28.03 5.48
CA ARG A 227 -2.27 -28.93 5.64
C ARG A 227 -0.93 -28.29 5.26
N ILE A 228 -0.94 -27.28 4.39
CA ILE A 228 0.17 -26.35 4.15
C ILE A 228 0.34 -25.46 5.39
N GLU A 229 -0.75 -24.90 5.92
CA GLU A 229 -0.79 -24.04 7.11
C GLU A 229 -0.38 -24.79 8.40
N ALA A 230 -0.64 -26.10 8.50
CA ALA A 230 -0.31 -26.87 9.70
C ALA A 230 1.16 -27.39 9.78
N SER A 231 1.99 -27.24 8.74
CA SER A 231 3.37 -27.80 8.74
C SER A 231 4.39 -27.05 7.89
N PHE A 232 4.12 -25.81 7.49
CA PHE A 232 5.05 -25.01 6.69
C PHE A 232 5.92 -24.07 7.51
N LEU A 233 5.41 -23.57 8.65
CA LEU A 233 6.18 -22.74 9.57
C LEU A 233 6.72 -23.58 10.73
N ASP A 234 8.00 -23.43 11.01
CA ASP A 234 8.65 -23.96 12.21
C ASP A 234 9.62 -22.90 12.75
N SER A 235 10.42 -23.21 13.75
CA SER A 235 11.46 -22.33 14.24
C SER A 235 12.59 -23.11 14.90
N ARG A 236 13.81 -22.59 14.83
CA ARG A 236 14.98 -23.21 15.47
C ARG A 236 15.65 -22.28 16.48
N PRO A 237 16.20 -22.79 17.60
CA PRO A 237 16.87 -21.96 18.58
C PRO A 237 18.07 -21.21 18.00
N ILE A 238 18.25 -19.95 18.41
CA ILE A 238 19.46 -19.17 18.17
C ILE A 238 20.44 -19.44 19.32
N THR A 239 21.63 -19.94 18.99
CA THR A 239 22.67 -20.31 19.96
C THR A 239 23.75 -19.24 20.17
N GLY A 240 23.77 -18.18 19.35
CA GLY A 240 24.73 -17.08 19.39
C GLY A 240 24.11 -15.73 19.77
N GLU A 241 24.80 -14.64 19.45
CA GLU A 241 24.23 -13.30 19.59
C GLU A 241 23.04 -13.14 18.64
N VAL A 242 21.88 -12.79 19.20
CA VAL A 242 20.59 -12.81 18.48
C VAL A 242 20.65 -11.94 17.24
N PHE A 243 20.91 -10.64 17.40
CA PHE A 243 20.87 -9.71 16.29
C PHE A 243 22.03 -9.87 15.31
N ASP A 244 23.18 -10.43 15.75
CA ASP A 244 24.26 -10.79 14.83
C ASP A 244 23.84 -11.95 13.92
N THR A 245 23.16 -12.95 14.49
CA THR A 245 22.63 -14.10 13.74
C THR A 245 21.64 -13.62 12.68
N LEU A 246 20.71 -12.74 13.05
CA LEU A 246 19.74 -12.15 12.12
C LEU A 246 20.40 -11.33 11.02
N ALA A 247 21.38 -10.47 11.37
CA ALA A 247 22.13 -9.68 10.40
C ALA A 247 22.87 -10.57 9.39
N ARG A 248 23.51 -11.65 9.85
CA ARG A 248 24.15 -12.63 8.95
C ARG A 248 23.16 -13.29 8.01
N ARG A 249 21.96 -13.63 8.49
CA ARG A 249 20.94 -14.25 7.63
C ARG A 249 20.40 -13.26 6.59
N LEU A 250 20.20 -12.00 6.95
CA LEU A 250 19.82 -10.93 6.02
C LEU A 250 20.88 -10.69 4.94
N ILE A 251 22.16 -10.64 5.33
CA ILE A 251 23.29 -10.53 4.39
C ILE A 251 23.37 -11.76 3.48
N ALA A 252 23.21 -12.96 4.04
CA ALA A 252 23.16 -14.20 3.25
C ALA A 252 21.99 -14.17 2.25
N ARG A 253 20.83 -13.65 2.66
CA ARG A 253 19.67 -13.51 1.78
C ARG A 253 19.91 -12.51 0.66
N GLN A 254 20.55 -11.38 0.92
CA GLN A 254 20.98 -10.44 -0.11
C GLN A 254 21.90 -11.14 -1.14
N ARG A 255 22.86 -11.93 -0.65
CA ARG A 255 23.76 -12.72 -1.49
C ARG A 255 23.01 -13.76 -2.33
N GLU A 256 22.05 -14.47 -1.72
CA GLU A 256 21.19 -15.46 -2.38
C GLU A 256 20.39 -14.80 -3.52
N ARG A 257 19.73 -13.66 -3.28
CA ARG A 257 18.99 -12.91 -4.30
C ARG A 257 19.88 -12.51 -5.48
N ALA A 258 21.06 -11.96 -5.20
CA ALA A 258 22.02 -11.62 -6.24
C ALA A 258 22.50 -12.87 -7.02
N SER A 259 22.71 -14.01 -6.33
CA SER A 259 23.09 -15.26 -7.00
C SER A 259 22.00 -15.75 -7.95
N SER A 260 20.73 -15.71 -7.51
CA SER A 260 19.60 -16.07 -8.37
C SER A 260 19.57 -15.22 -9.65
N VAL A 261 19.82 -13.91 -9.56
CA VAL A 261 19.93 -13.06 -10.76
C VAL A 261 21.05 -13.54 -11.68
N TYR A 262 22.23 -13.86 -11.14
CA TYR A 262 23.33 -14.40 -11.94
C TYR A 262 23.01 -15.76 -12.58
N ASP A 263 22.24 -16.61 -11.91
CA ASP A 263 21.87 -17.95 -12.39
C ASP A 263 20.75 -17.88 -13.45
N LEU A 264 19.88 -16.86 -13.38
CA LEU A 264 18.76 -16.63 -14.31
C LEU A 264 19.07 -15.65 -15.45
N ALA A 265 20.16 -14.87 -15.33
CA ALA A 265 20.52 -13.88 -16.33
C ALA A 265 20.80 -14.53 -17.69
N LEU A 266 20.17 -13.99 -18.74
CA LEU A 266 20.29 -14.50 -20.11
C LEU A 266 21.49 -13.86 -20.83
N ASP A 267 21.78 -12.60 -20.49
CA ASP A 267 22.88 -11.81 -21.00
C ASP A 267 23.29 -10.72 -19.97
N ASP A 268 24.29 -9.92 -20.35
CA ASP A 268 24.82 -8.84 -19.52
C ASP A 268 23.80 -7.71 -19.29
N THR A 269 22.82 -7.52 -20.18
CA THR A 269 21.78 -6.48 -20.06
C THR A 269 20.75 -6.89 -19.01
N HIS A 270 20.26 -8.12 -19.07
CA HIS A 270 19.36 -8.68 -18.05
C HIS A 270 20.00 -8.62 -16.65
N LEU A 271 21.30 -8.91 -16.55
CA LEU A 271 22.04 -8.75 -15.29
C LEU A 271 22.03 -7.29 -14.81
N GLN A 272 22.31 -6.33 -15.68
CA GLN A 272 22.36 -4.90 -15.33
C GLN A 272 21.01 -4.35 -14.88
N ASP A 273 19.91 -4.85 -15.46
CA ASP A 273 18.56 -4.41 -15.11
C ASP A 273 18.07 -5.03 -13.80
N SER A 274 18.39 -6.30 -13.53
CA SER A 274 17.85 -7.03 -12.36
C SER A 274 18.74 -7.00 -11.11
N LEU A 275 20.06 -6.86 -11.27
CA LEU A 275 20.99 -6.90 -10.13
C LEU A 275 20.79 -5.73 -9.14
N PRO A 276 20.53 -4.47 -9.56
CA PRO A 276 20.30 -3.35 -8.63
C PRO A 276 19.17 -3.62 -7.64
N GLU A 277 18.07 -4.23 -8.12
CA GLU A 277 16.92 -4.55 -7.27
C GLU A 277 17.22 -5.72 -6.31
N ALA A 278 17.94 -6.74 -6.78
CA ALA A 278 18.29 -7.91 -5.98
C ALA A 278 19.23 -7.59 -4.80
N ILE A 279 20.07 -6.56 -4.94
CA ILE A 279 21.03 -6.16 -3.90
C ILE A 279 20.52 -5.01 -3.03
N ASN A 280 19.31 -4.50 -3.31
CA ASN A 280 18.71 -3.39 -2.59
C ASN A 280 18.72 -3.67 -1.08
N LEU A 281 19.31 -2.75 -0.32
CA LEU A 281 19.46 -2.84 1.14
C LEU A 281 18.20 -2.39 1.91
N HIS A 282 17.33 -1.60 1.28
CA HIS A 282 16.13 -1.07 1.93
C HIS A 282 15.23 -2.18 2.52
N PRO A 283 14.95 -3.28 1.79
CA PRO A 283 14.16 -4.41 2.32
C PRO A 283 14.78 -5.17 3.50
N LEU A 284 16.07 -4.97 3.82
CA LEU A 284 16.70 -5.71 4.93
C LEU A 284 16.19 -5.24 6.29
N LEU A 285 15.72 -3.99 6.39
CA LEU A 285 15.07 -3.39 7.55
C LEU A 285 14.30 -2.15 7.09
N ASP A 286 13.00 -2.31 6.85
CA ASP A 286 12.12 -1.24 6.40
C ASP A 286 11.39 -0.62 7.59
N THR A 287 11.99 0.41 8.15
CA THR A 287 11.40 1.12 9.30
C THR A 287 10.12 1.88 8.94
N HIS A 288 9.92 2.24 7.67
CA HIS A 288 8.70 2.89 7.22
C HIS A 288 7.54 1.90 7.18
N ALA A 289 7.77 0.68 6.70
CA ALA A 289 6.79 -0.39 6.76
C ALA A 289 6.45 -0.74 8.23
N ILE A 290 7.45 -0.87 9.12
CA ILE A 290 7.20 -1.12 10.54
C ILE A 290 6.27 -0.06 11.15
N VAL A 291 6.55 1.23 10.93
CA VAL A 291 5.71 2.33 11.44
C VAL A 291 4.32 2.30 10.81
N ARG A 292 4.21 2.02 9.51
CA ARG A 292 2.92 1.88 8.82
C ARG A 292 2.08 0.75 9.40
N HIS A 293 2.68 -0.41 9.64
CA HIS A 293 2.00 -1.56 10.26
C HIS A 293 1.57 -1.26 11.70
N ARG A 294 2.39 -0.52 12.46
CA ARG A 294 2.00 -0.01 13.77
C ARG A 294 0.80 0.93 13.68
N ASP A 295 0.81 1.90 12.76
CA ASP A 295 -0.29 2.86 12.61
C ASP A 295 -1.60 2.16 12.19
N LEU A 296 -1.52 1.13 11.34
CA LEU A 296 -2.65 0.27 10.99
C LEU A 296 -3.18 -0.51 12.21
N ALA A 297 -2.30 -1.09 13.03
CA ALA A 297 -2.69 -1.80 14.25
C ALA A 297 -3.33 -0.84 15.27
N LEU A 298 -2.78 0.37 15.41
CA LEU A 298 -3.34 1.40 16.28
C LEU A 298 -4.71 1.86 15.79
N ALA A 299 -4.87 2.10 14.49
CA ALA A 299 -6.17 2.43 13.91
C ALA A 299 -7.19 1.32 14.19
N ALA A 300 -6.83 0.05 13.96
CA ALA A 300 -7.69 -1.09 14.25
C ALA A 300 -8.09 -1.16 15.73
N LEU A 301 -7.14 -0.98 16.65
CA LEU A 301 -7.39 -0.94 18.09
C LEU A 301 -8.36 0.20 18.45
N ARG A 302 -8.12 1.42 17.96
CA ARG A 302 -8.99 2.57 18.23
C ARG A 302 -10.40 2.37 17.65
N HIS A 303 -10.50 1.77 16.47
CA HIS A 303 -11.79 1.41 15.90
C HIS A 303 -12.53 0.36 16.76
N GLN A 304 -11.83 -0.65 17.26
CA GLN A 304 -12.40 -1.67 18.14
C GLN A 304 -12.87 -1.07 19.46
N GLU A 305 -12.03 -0.27 20.13
CA GLU A 305 -12.39 0.46 21.36
C GLU A 305 -13.62 1.36 21.16
N ARG A 306 -13.72 2.02 19.99
CA ARG A 306 -14.87 2.84 19.61
C ARG A 306 -16.13 1.99 19.50
N LEU A 307 -16.05 0.83 18.84
CA LEU A 307 -17.18 -0.10 18.65
C LEU A 307 -17.62 -0.79 19.93
N ASP A 308 -16.70 -1.07 20.86
CA ASP A 308 -17.01 -1.73 22.13
C ASP A 308 -17.86 -0.88 23.07
N LYS A 309 -17.82 0.44 22.91
CA LYS A 309 -18.71 1.39 23.59
C LYS A 309 -20.14 1.39 23.04
N GLN A 310 -20.35 0.83 21.84
CA GLN A 310 -21.63 0.88 21.13
C GLN A 310 -22.55 -0.27 21.55
N PRO A 311 -23.90 -0.07 21.51
CA PRO A 311 -24.86 -1.14 21.72
C PRO A 311 -24.65 -2.30 20.74
N VAL A 312 -24.84 -3.53 21.20
CA VAL A 312 -24.61 -4.77 20.42
C VAL A 312 -25.26 -4.73 19.04
N LYS A 313 -26.49 -4.21 18.94
CA LYS A 313 -27.20 -4.10 17.65
C LYS A 313 -26.52 -3.15 16.66
N ILE A 314 -26.00 -2.02 17.14
CA ILE A 314 -25.31 -1.02 16.32
C ILE A 314 -23.95 -1.56 15.88
N ARG A 315 -23.22 -2.18 16.82
CA ARG A 315 -21.94 -2.84 16.54
C ARG A 315 -22.08 -3.92 15.48
N LYS A 316 -23.07 -4.82 15.64
CA LYS A 316 -23.34 -5.88 14.66
C LYS A 316 -23.69 -5.30 13.29
N HIS A 317 -24.56 -4.29 13.23
CA HIS A 317 -24.91 -3.65 11.97
C HIS A 317 -23.70 -3.03 11.26
N TRP A 318 -22.81 -2.36 12.01
CA TRP A 318 -21.56 -1.83 11.47
C TRP A 318 -20.64 -2.93 10.95
N GLN A 319 -20.47 -4.02 11.71
CA GLN A 319 -19.63 -5.16 11.31
C GLN A 319 -20.16 -5.86 10.05
N ASP A 320 -21.47 -6.12 10.00
CA ASP A 320 -22.12 -6.73 8.84
C ASP A 320 -21.95 -5.84 7.59
N ALA A 321 -22.04 -4.52 7.73
CA ALA A 321 -21.82 -3.57 6.63
C ALA A 321 -20.34 -3.49 6.19
N ALA A 322 -19.41 -3.55 7.13
CA ALA A 322 -17.97 -3.55 6.85
C ALA A 322 -17.54 -4.82 6.10
N LEU A 323 -18.05 -5.98 6.54
CA LEU A 323 -17.82 -7.26 5.87
C LEU A 323 -18.36 -7.23 4.43
N ALA A 324 -19.62 -6.82 4.25
CA ALA A 324 -20.22 -6.73 2.91
C ALA A 324 -19.46 -5.77 1.98
N PHE A 325 -18.90 -4.68 2.51
CA PHE A 325 -18.05 -3.78 1.74
C PHE A 325 -16.74 -4.45 1.33
N ASN A 326 -16.05 -5.12 2.26
CA ASN A 326 -14.83 -5.85 1.95
C ASN A 326 -15.06 -6.97 0.93
N ASP A 327 -16.14 -7.74 1.06
CA ASP A 327 -16.52 -8.80 0.12
C ASP A 327 -16.73 -8.21 -1.28
N SER A 328 -17.44 -7.08 -1.38
CA SER A 328 -17.66 -6.40 -2.66
C SER A 328 -16.39 -5.84 -3.30
N ILE A 329 -15.38 -5.45 -2.49
CA ILE A 329 -14.06 -5.06 -3.00
C ILE A 329 -13.36 -6.27 -3.61
N GLN A 330 -13.39 -7.42 -2.94
CA GLN A 330 -12.77 -8.64 -3.45
C GLN A 330 -13.40 -9.09 -4.76
N GLU A 331 -14.74 -9.15 -4.82
CA GLU A 331 -15.48 -9.50 -6.04
C GLU A 331 -15.18 -8.53 -7.20
N ALA A 332 -15.06 -7.23 -6.91
CA ALA A 332 -14.71 -6.23 -7.91
C ALA A 332 -13.26 -6.37 -8.41
N ASN A 333 -12.32 -6.71 -7.53
CA ASN A 333 -10.91 -6.89 -7.86
C ASN A 333 -10.67 -8.16 -8.69
N GLU A 334 -11.41 -9.24 -8.45
CA GLU A 334 -11.32 -10.47 -9.24
C GLU A 334 -11.68 -10.26 -10.72
N LEU A 335 -12.47 -9.24 -11.02
CA LEU A 335 -12.95 -8.88 -12.36
C LEU A 335 -12.24 -7.66 -12.95
N ASN A 336 -11.06 -7.28 -12.43
CA ASN A 336 -10.35 -6.08 -12.84
C ASN A 336 -9.89 -6.14 -14.31
N VAL A 337 -10.77 -5.74 -15.22
CA VAL A 337 -10.66 -5.92 -16.67
C VAL A 337 -10.41 -4.60 -17.40
N ILE A 338 -10.51 -3.44 -16.71
CA ILE A 338 -10.21 -2.13 -17.32
C ILE A 338 -8.81 -1.65 -16.89
N PRO A 339 -7.82 -1.66 -17.78
CA PRO A 339 -6.50 -1.12 -17.45
C PRO A 339 -6.57 0.37 -17.09
N PRO A 340 -5.79 0.84 -16.11
CA PRO A 340 -5.56 2.26 -15.90
C PRO A 340 -5.10 2.92 -17.19
N ILE A 341 -5.43 4.20 -17.38
CA ILE A 341 -5.10 4.93 -18.61
C ILE A 341 -3.60 4.87 -18.97
N ALA A 342 -2.71 4.81 -17.99
CA ALA A 342 -1.27 4.65 -18.23
C ALA A 342 -0.92 3.29 -18.87
N THR A 343 -1.44 2.20 -18.31
CA THR A 343 -1.27 0.84 -18.84
C THR A 343 -1.91 0.70 -20.22
N PHE A 344 -3.10 1.28 -20.41
CA PHE A 344 -3.74 1.34 -21.72
C PHE A 344 -2.91 2.12 -22.74
N ALA A 345 -2.41 3.30 -22.37
CA ALA A 345 -1.57 4.13 -23.22
C ALA A 345 -0.29 3.40 -23.63
N GLU A 346 0.39 2.76 -22.69
CA GLU A 346 1.59 1.98 -22.96
C GLU A 346 1.33 0.86 -23.97
N ALA A 347 0.25 0.09 -23.78
CA ALA A 347 -0.11 -1.01 -24.66
C ALA A 347 -0.44 -0.53 -26.08
N GLU A 348 -1.28 0.49 -26.23
CA GLU A 348 -1.68 1.00 -27.54
C GLU A 348 -0.55 1.77 -28.25
N LEU A 349 0.29 2.52 -27.53
CA LEU A 349 1.48 3.15 -28.09
C LEU A 349 2.49 2.11 -28.58
N THR A 350 2.78 1.07 -27.77
CA THR A 350 3.70 0.00 -28.16
C THR A 350 3.19 -0.74 -29.40
N LYS A 351 1.88 -0.99 -29.48
CA LYS A 351 1.23 -1.57 -30.66
C LYS A 351 1.32 -0.65 -31.88
N ALA A 352 1.16 0.67 -31.71
CA ALA A 352 1.30 1.64 -32.78
C ALA A 352 2.74 1.76 -33.29
N LEU A 353 3.74 1.72 -32.40
CA LEU A 353 5.16 1.66 -32.73
C LEU A 353 5.50 0.43 -33.56
N LYS A 354 5.06 -0.76 -33.11
CA LYS A 354 5.24 -2.02 -33.85
C LYS A 354 4.63 -1.98 -35.24
N LYS A 355 3.44 -1.39 -35.41
CA LYS A 355 2.81 -1.19 -36.73
C LYS A 355 3.64 -0.31 -37.68
N ARG A 356 4.48 0.57 -37.14
CA ARG A 356 5.41 1.43 -37.89
C ARG A 356 6.80 0.81 -38.06
N GLY A 357 7.00 -0.44 -37.61
CA GLY A 357 8.28 -1.16 -37.70
C GLY A 357 9.28 -0.79 -36.60
N ILE A 358 8.85 -0.13 -35.54
CA ILE A 358 9.68 0.23 -34.38
C ILE A 358 9.46 -0.83 -33.29
N ASP A 359 10.50 -1.62 -32.99
CA ASP A 359 10.43 -2.72 -32.00
C ASP A 359 10.93 -2.31 -30.60
N VAL A 360 10.81 -1.02 -30.29
CA VAL A 360 11.13 -0.45 -28.98
C VAL A 360 9.82 -0.23 -28.21
N PRO A 361 9.70 -0.67 -26.95
CA PRO A 361 8.50 -0.45 -26.16
C PRO A 361 8.33 1.04 -25.83
N ALA A 362 7.08 1.51 -25.72
CA ALA A 362 6.79 2.93 -25.52
C ALA A 362 7.45 3.58 -24.28
N PRO A 363 7.60 2.91 -23.12
CA PRO A 363 8.27 3.48 -21.94
C PRO A 363 9.76 3.76 -22.15
N ALA A 364 10.41 3.09 -23.12
CA ALA A 364 11.84 3.25 -23.41
C ALA A 364 12.15 4.42 -24.36
N LEU A 365 11.12 5.10 -24.88
CA LEU A 365 11.29 6.21 -25.83
C LEU A 365 11.06 7.56 -25.17
N TYR A 366 12.02 8.46 -25.37
CA TYR A 366 11.99 9.81 -24.84
C TYR A 366 12.11 10.85 -25.95
N VAL A 367 11.49 12.00 -25.74
CA VAL A 367 11.51 13.13 -26.65
C VAL A 367 11.98 14.36 -25.88
N ALA A 368 13.08 14.95 -26.32
CA ALA A 368 13.54 16.24 -25.82
C ALA A 368 12.85 17.36 -26.59
N TYR A 369 12.25 18.30 -25.86
CA TYR A 369 11.56 19.48 -26.39
C TYR A 369 12.30 20.75 -25.99
N ALA A 370 12.84 21.49 -26.97
CA ALA A 370 13.41 22.81 -26.76
C ALA A 370 12.37 23.91 -26.98
N ASN A 371 11.99 24.64 -25.93
CA ASN A 371 11.06 25.76 -26.05
C ASN A 371 11.73 26.97 -26.74
N ARG A 372 11.47 27.15 -28.04
CA ARG A 372 12.04 28.24 -28.86
C ARG A 372 11.21 29.53 -28.84
N THR A 373 10.37 29.77 -27.83
CA THR A 373 9.66 31.05 -27.71
C THR A 373 10.60 32.17 -27.25
N LEU A 374 11.04 33.01 -28.19
CA LEU A 374 11.86 34.20 -27.93
C LEU A 374 11.05 35.26 -27.17
N LYS A 375 11.07 35.24 -25.83
CA LYS A 375 10.55 36.36 -25.02
C LYS A 375 11.55 37.51 -24.84
N THR A 376 12.84 37.32 -25.16
CA THR A 376 13.84 38.40 -25.07
C THR A 376 15.11 38.06 -25.88
N PRO A 377 15.42 38.78 -26.98
CA PRO A 377 16.55 38.43 -27.86
C PRO A 377 17.94 38.58 -27.23
N ILE A 378 18.08 39.40 -26.19
CA ILE A 378 19.39 39.85 -25.69
C ILE A 378 19.97 38.88 -24.65
N ALA A 379 19.14 38.17 -23.88
CA ALA A 379 19.61 37.21 -22.88
C ALA A 379 20.14 35.89 -23.51
N THR A 380 19.61 35.51 -24.68
CA THR A 380 19.98 34.25 -25.38
C THR A 380 21.35 34.32 -26.05
N ALA A 381 21.84 35.52 -26.38
CA ALA A 381 23.14 35.72 -27.04
C ALA A 381 24.35 35.54 -26.11
N LEU A 382 24.17 35.70 -24.78
CA LEU A 382 25.26 35.64 -23.81
C LEU A 382 25.50 34.23 -23.22
N ASN A 383 24.52 33.32 -23.30
CA ASN A 383 24.60 31.95 -22.75
C ASN A 383 24.77 30.85 -23.82
N GLY A 384 25.24 31.20 -25.03
CA GLY A 384 25.55 30.22 -26.08
C GLY A 384 24.35 29.39 -26.51
N PHE A 385 23.24 30.05 -26.93
CA PHE A 385 22.09 29.43 -27.60
C PHE A 385 21.55 28.11 -27.00
N ARG A 386 21.67 27.87 -25.68
CA ARG A 386 21.00 26.72 -25.04
C ARG A 386 19.61 27.14 -24.58
N PHE A 387 18.60 26.74 -25.33
CA PHE A 387 17.21 26.79 -24.86
C PHE A 387 17.04 25.73 -23.76
N PRO A 388 16.31 26.02 -22.67
CA PRO A 388 15.94 24.97 -21.72
C PRO A 388 15.13 23.91 -22.47
N SER A 389 15.62 22.67 -22.43
CA SER A 389 14.96 21.50 -23.00
C SER A 389 14.32 20.69 -21.88
N GLU A 390 13.06 20.30 -22.06
CA GLU A 390 12.38 19.33 -21.20
C GLU A 390 12.41 17.98 -21.91
N THR A 391 12.81 16.92 -21.20
CA THR A 391 12.73 15.55 -21.71
C THR A 391 11.44 14.91 -21.21
N LEU A 392 10.66 14.35 -22.12
CA LEU A 392 9.40 13.68 -21.84
C LEU A 392 9.45 12.25 -22.35
N SER A 393 8.91 11.30 -21.60
CA SER A 393 8.60 9.99 -22.15
C SER A 393 7.53 10.10 -23.24
N LEU A 394 7.47 9.11 -24.14
CA LEU A 394 6.44 9.05 -25.16
C LEU A 394 5.02 8.98 -24.55
N ILE A 395 4.88 8.34 -23.39
CA ILE A 395 3.63 8.26 -22.64
C ILE A 395 3.21 9.66 -22.14
N GLU A 396 4.12 10.43 -21.53
CA GLU A 396 3.84 11.80 -21.11
C GLU A 396 3.51 12.71 -22.30
N LEU A 397 4.19 12.53 -23.43
CA LEU A 397 3.89 13.23 -24.67
C LEU A 397 2.46 12.95 -25.14
N ALA A 398 2.01 11.69 -25.04
CA ALA A 398 0.65 11.29 -25.38
C ALA A 398 -0.41 11.86 -24.42
N PHE A 399 -0.14 11.83 -23.10
CA PHE A 399 -1.04 12.41 -22.09
C PHE A 399 -1.23 13.92 -22.27
N ARG A 400 -0.17 14.64 -22.64
CA ARG A 400 -0.23 16.08 -22.88
C ARG A 400 -0.92 16.44 -24.21
N ASN A 401 -1.27 15.44 -25.03
CA ASN A 401 -1.89 15.58 -26.36
C ASN A 401 -1.25 16.72 -27.16
N ILE A 402 0.09 16.79 -27.20
CA ILE A 402 0.80 17.96 -27.74
C ILE A 402 0.89 17.95 -29.27
N SER A 403 -0.17 17.48 -29.92
CA SER A 403 -0.38 17.41 -31.37
C SER A 403 -0.24 18.77 -32.08
N SER A 404 -0.14 19.87 -31.35
CA SER A 404 0.12 21.22 -31.85
C SER A 404 1.58 21.71 -31.73
N LEU A 405 2.51 20.91 -31.18
CA LEU A 405 3.91 21.34 -31.09
C LEU A 405 4.57 21.40 -32.47
N PRO A 406 5.24 22.53 -32.81
CA PRO A 406 6.09 22.55 -33.98
C PRO A 406 7.19 21.49 -33.85
N THR A 407 7.42 20.79 -34.95
CA THR A 407 8.51 19.82 -35.17
C THR A 407 9.89 20.41 -34.86
N ASP A 408 10.00 21.72 -35.06
CA ASP A 408 11.22 22.51 -35.06
C ASP A 408 11.75 22.73 -33.64
N GLY A 409 12.18 21.64 -32.99
CA GLY A 409 12.67 21.64 -31.61
C GLY A 409 12.47 20.33 -30.87
N LEU A 410 11.89 19.30 -31.50
CA LEU A 410 11.76 17.95 -30.95
C LEU A 410 12.89 17.06 -31.47
N SER A 411 13.56 16.35 -30.57
CA SER A 411 14.53 15.30 -30.91
C SER A 411 14.25 14.05 -30.08
N VAL A 412 14.36 12.88 -30.70
CA VAL A 412 14.25 11.61 -29.98
C VAL A 412 15.58 11.37 -29.26
N VAL A 413 15.50 10.93 -28.02
CA VAL A 413 16.67 10.66 -27.17
C VAL A 413 16.46 9.34 -26.44
N HIS A 414 17.57 8.69 -26.10
CA HIS A 414 17.59 7.57 -25.17
C HIS A 414 17.34 8.06 -23.74
N ALA A 415 17.08 7.13 -22.80
CA ALA A 415 16.86 7.44 -21.39
C ALA A 415 18.03 8.18 -20.73
N ASP A 416 19.26 7.98 -21.24
CA ASP A 416 20.47 8.67 -20.80
C ASP A 416 20.65 10.09 -21.41
N GLY A 417 19.70 10.52 -22.24
CA GLY A 417 19.70 11.81 -22.94
C GLY A 417 20.55 11.86 -24.21
N SER A 418 21.16 10.74 -24.63
CA SER A 418 21.89 10.67 -25.89
C SER A 418 20.93 10.70 -27.10
N PRO A 419 21.33 11.30 -28.25
CA PRO A 419 20.48 11.37 -29.42
C PRO A 419 20.14 9.99 -29.99
N GLN A 420 18.88 9.82 -30.40
CA GLN A 420 18.39 8.63 -31.06
C GLN A 420 17.98 8.97 -32.50
N ASP A 421 18.79 8.55 -33.47
CA ASP A 421 18.65 8.97 -34.88
C ASP A 421 17.87 7.96 -35.76
N ASP A 422 17.58 6.77 -35.25
CA ASP A 422 16.82 5.72 -35.96
C ASP A 422 15.31 6.02 -36.03
N ILE A 423 14.81 6.85 -35.12
CA ILE A 423 13.41 7.26 -35.04
C ILE A 423 13.32 8.78 -35.14
N THR A 424 12.52 9.29 -36.07
CA THR A 424 12.28 10.73 -36.18
C THR A 424 11.17 11.19 -35.23
N ALA A 425 11.31 12.40 -34.70
CA ALA A 425 10.28 13.01 -33.86
C ALA A 425 8.93 13.18 -34.60
N ASP A 426 8.96 13.23 -35.94
CA ASP A 426 7.77 13.31 -36.76
C ASP A 426 6.94 12.04 -36.74
N VAL A 427 7.61 10.89 -36.79
CA VAL A 427 6.96 9.58 -36.68
C VAL A 427 6.30 9.43 -35.31
N LEU A 428 6.99 9.80 -34.21
CA LEU A 428 6.40 9.72 -32.87
C LEU A 428 5.21 10.66 -32.70
N ARG A 429 5.27 11.87 -33.27
CA ARG A 429 4.15 12.82 -33.25
C ARG A 429 2.94 12.30 -34.01
N ASP A 430 3.17 11.74 -35.20
CA ASP A 430 2.09 11.15 -36.00
C ASP A 430 1.45 9.98 -35.25
N ILE A 431 2.24 9.11 -34.61
CA ILE A 431 1.71 8.02 -33.76
C ILE A 431 0.83 8.57 -32.64
N VAL A 432 1.31 9.56 -31.88
CA VAL A 432 0.55 10.15 -30.77
C VAL A 432 -0.74 10.81 -31.26
N ARG A 433 -0.67 11.53 -32.38
CA ARG A 433 -1.84 12.19 -33.00
C ARG A 433 -2.85 11.17 -33.52
N ASP A 434 -2.39 10.14 -34.21
CA ASP A 434 -3.23 9.11 -34.80
C ASP A 434 -3.89 8.22 -33.72
N LEU A 435 -3.20 8.01 -32.58
CA LEU A 435 -3.76 7.31 -31.43
C LEU A 435 -4.88 8.13 -30.77
N ASP A 436 -4.71 9.45 -30.65
CA ASP A 436 -5.66 10.34 -29.98
C ASP A 436 -6.09 9.78 -28.61
N LEU A 437 -5.08 9.58 -27.74
CA LEU A 437 -5.19 8.82 -26.50
C LEU A 437 -6.44 9.16 -25.65
N PRO A 438 -6.84 10.43 -25.45
CA PRO A 438 -8.04 10.74 -24.69
C PRO A 438 -9.32 10.13 -25.30
N ASN A 439 -9.48 10.22 -26.63
CA ASN A 439 -10.64 9.68 -27.33
C ASN A 439 -10.58 8.15 -27.44
N ALA A 440 -9.39 7.58 -27.69
CA ALA A 440 -9.20 6.14 -27.71
C ALA A 440 -9.52 5.50 -26.35
N TYR A 441 -9.11 6.13 -25.25
CA TYR A 441 -9.45 5.64 -23.91
C TYR A 441 -10.93 5.80 -23.60
N ALA A 442 -11.56 6.91 -23.98
CA ALA A 442 -13.00 7.09 -23.82
C ALA A 442 -13.80 6.00 -24.57
N GLN A 443 -13.42 5.70 -25.82
CA GLN A 443 -14.03 4.62 -26.58
C GLN A 443 -13.80 3.25 -25.93
N HIS A 444 -12.59 3.00 -25.42
CA HIS A 444 -12.30 1.77 -24.69
C HIS A 444 -13.18 1.60 -23.45
N LEU A 445 -13.40 2.69 -22.69
CA LEU A 445 -14.33 2.68 -21.55
C LEU A 445 -15.77 2.42 -21.99
N ASP A 446 -16.24 3.04 -23.07
CA ASP A 446 -17.59 2.82 -23.61
C ASP A 446 -17.80 1.36 -24.08
N GLU A 447 -16.78 0.75 -24.67
CA GLU A 447 -16.79 -0.65 -25.09
C GLU A 447 -16.76 -1.60 -23.88
N ALA A 448 -15.86 -1.33 -22.92
CA ALA A 448 -15.69 -2.16 -21.72
C ALA A 448 -16.90 -2.09 -20.78
N LEU A 449 -17.51 -0.91 -20.62
CA LEU A 449 -18.69 -0.66 -19.78
C LEU A 449 -20.00 -0.69 -20.57
N GLY A 450 -19.96 -1.12 -21.83
CA GLY A 450 -21.07 -1.14 -22.75
C GLY A 450 -22.13 -2.20 -22.42
N SER A 451 -23.00 -2.48 -23.38
CA SER A 451 -24.10 -3.46 -23.24
C SER A 451 -23.67 -4.91 -23.47
N THR A 452 -22.37 -5.19 -23.50
CA THR A 452 -21.83 -6.56 -23.50
C THR A 452 -22.16 -7.26 -22.18
N PRO A 453 -22.24 -8.60 -22.13
CA PRO A 453 -22.41 -9.33 -20.88
C PRO A 453 -21.37 -8.93 -19.81
N GLU A 454 -20.11 -8.77 -20.22
CA GLU A 454 -19.00 -8.36 -19.36
C GLU A 454 -19.17 -6.92 -18.86
N GLY A 455 -19.56 -5.99 -19.73
CA GLY A 455 -19.80 -4.59 -19.35
C GLY A 455 -21.06 -4.40 -18.49
N LEU A 456 -22.07 -5.24 -18.66
CA LEU A 456 -23.23 -5.32 -17.76
C LEU A 456 -22.83 -5.84 -16.38
N LEU A 457 -22.01 -6.90 -16.33
CA LEU A 457 -21.49 -7.46 -15.08
C LEU A 457 -20.61 -6.45 -14.33
N GLN A 458 -19.67 -5.80 -15.02
CA GLN A 458 -18.82 -4.76 -14.41
C GLN A 458 -19.64 -3.61 -13.83
N ARG A 459 -20.67 -3.12 -14.55
CA ARG A 459 -21.56 -2.08 -14.03
C ARG A 459 -22.36 -2.55 -12.83
N ALA A 460 -22.80 -3.80 -12.82
CA ALA A 460 -23.51 -4.38 -11.68
C ALA A 460 -22.59 -4.42 -10.44
N LEU A 461 -21.37 -4.95 -10.58
CA LEU A 461 -20.39 -5.01 -9.50
C LEU A 461 -19.96 -3.64 -9.00
N ALA A 462 -19.68 -2.69 -9.90
CA ALA A 462 -19.38 -1.32 -9.52
C ALA A 462 -20.55 -0.68 -8.75
N THR A 463 -21.79 -0.96 -9.17
CA THR A 463 -22.99 -0.49 -8.47
C THR A 463 -23.10 -1.12 -7.08
N ASP A 464 -22.82 -2.41 -6.95
CA ASP A 464 -22.93 -3.14 -5.69
C ASP A 464 -21.81 -2.75 -4.71
N LEU A 465 -20.58 -2.57 -5.20
CA LEU A 465 -19.47 -1.98 -4.45
C LEU A 465 -19.82 -0.58 -3.93
N LEU A 466 -20.36 0.31 -4.78
CA LEU A 466 -20.78 1.65 -4.36
C LEU A 466 -21.89 1.60 -3.31
N LYS A 467 -22.87 0.70 -3.44
CA LYS A 467 -23.91 0.49 -2.42
C LYS A 467 -23.34 -0.04 -1.11
N ALA A 468 -22.43 -1.01 -1.16
CA ALA A 468 -21.81 -1.59 0.01
C ALA A 468 -20.97 -0.54 0.75
N ARG A 469 -20.19 0.26 0.01
CA ARG A 469 -19.48 1.43 0.53
C ARG A 469 -20.43 2.39 1.24
N MET A 470 -21.50 2.83 0.57
CA MET A 470 -22.48 3.74 1.16
C MET A 470 -23.16 3.15 2.40
N ARG A 471 -23.43 1.84 2.43
CA ARG A 471 -24.00 1.18 3.62
C ARG A 471 -23.03 1.19 4.79
N PHE A 472 -21.76 0.89 4.53
CA PHE A 472 -20.70 0.96 5.52
C PHE A 472 -20.53 2.38 6.08
N GLU A 473 -20.42 3.38 5.20
CA GLU A 473 -20.30 4.78 5.58
C GLU A 473 -21.55 5.29 6.33
N ALA A 474 -22.75 4.82 5.97
CA ALA A 474 -23.97 5.13 6.71
C ALA A 474 -23.99 4.47 8.10
N ALA A 475 -23.50 3.24 8.22
CA ALA A 475 -23.36 2.55 9.50
C ALA A 475 -22.32 3.22 10.40
N ASP A 476 -21.22 3.72 9.82
CA ASP A 476 -20.21 4.50 10.54
C ASP A 476 -20.77 5.86 11.00
N ALA A 477 -21.43 6.60 10.10
CA ALA A 477 -22.09 7.86 10.43
C ALA A 477 -23.16 7.71 11.52
N ARG A 478 -23.85 6.56 11.59
CA ARG A 478 -24.84 6.24 12.62
C ARG A 478 -24.24 6.24 14.04
N LEU A 479 -22.94 5.95 14.19
CA LEU A 479 -22.26 5.98 15.49
C LEU A 479 -22.35 7.36 16.16
N SER A 480 -22.39 8.44 15.36
CA SER A 480 -22.49 9.82 15.84
C SER A 480 -23.82 10.16 16.57
N TYR A 481 -24.85 9.31 16.46
CA TYR A 481 -26.06 9.46 17.28
C TYR A 481 -25.82 9.21 18.77
N LEU A 482 -24.84 8.35 19.09
CA LEU A 482 -24.62 7.82 20.43
C LEU A 482 -23.35 8.35 21.08
N ASP A 483 -22.37 8.77 20.28
CA ASP A 483 -21.11 9.34 20.76
C ASP A 483 -20.97 10.81 20.36
N THR A 484 -21.10 11.71 21.34
CA THR A 484 -20.97 13.15 21.13
C THR A 484 -19.54 13.63 20.91
N SER A 485 -18.53 12.76 21.12
CA SER A 485 -17.13 13.05 20.81
C SER A 485 -16.79 12.83 19.32
N GLU A 486 -17.65 12.11 18.59
CA GLU A 486 -17.49 11.88 17.16
C GLU A 486 -17.83 13.14 16.34
N PRO A 487 -17.17 13.35 15.19
CA PRO A 487 -17.60 14.35 14.23
C PRO A 487 -19.07 14.14 13.86
N ARG A 488 -19.87 15.19 14.05
CA ARG A 488 -21.32 15.10 13.86
C ARG A 488 -21.66 14.85 12.39
N SER A 489 -22.10 13.63 12.10
CA SER A 489 -22.56 13.19 10.77
C SER A 489 -24.07 13.39 10.65
N PHE A 490 -24.85 12.72 11.51
CA PHE A 490 -26.29 12.94 11.60
C PHE A 490 -26.64 13.91 12.73
N MET A 491 -27.81 14.55 12.62
CA MET A 491 -28.32 15.41 13.69
C MET A 491 -28.90 14.54 14.81
N GLU A 492 -28.87 15.02 16.05
CA GLU A 492 -29.48 14.31 17.18
C GLU A 492 -30.98 14.06 16.93
N ASP A 493 -31.34 12.79 16.83
CA ASP A 493 -32.71 12.34 16.60
C ASP A 493 -32.90 10.95 17.21
N ARG A 494 -33.85 10.81 18.14
CA ARG A 494 -34.16 9.52 18.78
C ARG A 494 -34.70 8.48 17.79
N LEU A 495 -35.25 8.93 16.67
CA LEU A 495 -35.74 8.05 15.61
C LEU A 495 -34.67 7.75 14.56
N GLU A 496 -33.45 8.29 14.68
CA GLU A 496 -32.38 8.11 13.70
C GLU A 496 -32.83 8.45 12.26
N ARG A 497 -33.65 9.50 12.11
CA ARG A 497 -34.35 9.84 10.86
C ARG A 497 -33.42 9.92 9.66
N GLY A 498 -32.31 10.65 9.79
CA GLY A 498 -31.31 10.80 8.73
C GLY A 498 -30.77 9.45 8.25
N PHE A 499 -30.43 8.55 9.18
CA PHE A 499 -30.01 7.20 8.87
C PHE A 499 -31.13 6.37 8.20
N GLN A 500 -32.38 6.45 8.67
CA GLN A 500 -33.51 5.76 8.04
C GLN A 500 -33.76 6.22 6.60
N TRP A 501 -33.54 7.50 6.29
CA TRP A 501 -33.64 8.01 4.92
C TRP A 501 -32.57 7.41 4.01
N VAL A 502 -31.34 7.30 4.50
CA VAL A 502 -30.23 6.66 3.78
C VAL A 502 -30.54 5.19 3.52
N GLN A 503 -30.98 4.44 4.55
CA GLN A 503 -31.36 3.03 4.39
C GLN A 503 -32.47 2.84 3.35
N ALA A 504 -33.54 3.65 3.41
CA ALA A 504 -34.62 3.58 2.43
C ALA A 504 -34.12 3.78 0.99
N VAL A 505 -33.14 4.67 0.78
CA VAL A 505 -32.53 4.91 -0.54
C VAL A 505 -31.63 3.75 -0.97
N LEU A 506 -30.81 3.19 -0.08
CA LEU A 506 -29.86 2.12 -0.41
C LEU A 506 -30.54 0.76 -0.60
N ASP A 507 -31.62 0.49 0.13
CA ASP A 507 -32.40 -0.74 -0.01
C ASP A 507 -33.26 -0.73 -1.28
N HIS A 508 -33.81 0.43 -1.62
CA HIS A 508 -34.61 0.63 -2.83
C HIS A 508 -34.20 1.92 -3.55
N PRO A 509 -33.17 1.84 -4.43
CA PRO A 509 -32.71 2.99 -5.22
C PRO A 509 -33.78 3.51 -6.19
N ASP A 510 -34.67 2.64 -6.66
CA ASP A 510 -35.86 3.04 -7.42
C ASP A 510 -36.87 3.75 -6.49
N PRO A 511 -37.21 5.03 -6.73
CA PRO A 511 -38.17 5.76 -5.90
C PRO A 511 -39.56 5.10 -5.87
N ALA A 512 -39.95 4.33 -6.89
CA ALA A 512 -41.26 3.66 -6.92
C ALA A 512 -41.36 2.49 -5.93
N GLN A 513 -40.23 1.89 -5.55
CA GLN A 513 -40.16 0.75 -4.64
C GLN A 513 -39.75 1.15 -3.21
N ARG A 514 -39.44 2.43 -3.00
CA ARG A 514 -38.90 2.93 -1.75
C ARG A 514 -39.92 2.98 -0.63
N ALA A 515 -39.54 2.45 0.54
CA ALA A 515 -40.34 2.57 1.75
C ALA A 515 -40.49 4.04 2.18
N LYS A 516 -41.67 4.39 2.71
CA LYS A 516 -41.88 5.71 3.32
C LYS A 516 -41.25 5.75 4.71
N VAL A 517 -40.60 6.85 5.05
CA VAL A 517 -40.08 7.09 6.41
C VAL A 517 -40.94 8.12 7.11
N GLU A 518 -41.49 7.78 8.28
CA GLU A 518 -42.44 8.64 9.00
C GLU A 518 -43.62 9.11 8.12
N ARG A 519 -44.11 8.25 7.21
CA ARG A 519 -45.16 8.53 6.21
C ARG A 519 -44.76 9.48 5.07
N HIS A 520 -43.52 9.95 5.03
CA HIS A 520 -43.00 10.80 3.97
C HIS A 520 -42.34 9.97 2.87
N GLU A 521 -42.59 10.36 1.63
CA GLU A 521 -41.86 9.80 0.49
C GLU A 521 -40.47 10.42 0.43
N ILE A 522 -39.44 9.57 0.34
CA ILE A 522 -38.04 9.98 0.32
C ILE A 522 -37.55 10.05 -1.12
N VAL A 523 -36.91 11.17 -1.48
CA VAL A 523 -36.40 11.45 -2.82
C VAL A 523 -34.92 11.79 -2.78
N VAL A 524 -34.23 11.47 -3.87
CA VAL A 524 -32.82 11.79 -4.07
C VAL A 524 -32.71 12.87 -5.14
N HIS A 525 -31.85 13.85 -4.92
CA HIS A 525 -31.58 14.96 -5.80
C HIS A 525 -30.11 14.98 -6.17
N GLN A 526 -29.81 14.99 -7.47
CA GLN A 526 -28.47 15.34 -7.95
C GLN A 526 -28.19 16.80 -7.59
N LEU A 527 -27.03 17.05 -6.99
CA LEU A 527 -26.63 18.39 -6.62
C LEU A 527 -25.93 19.07 -7.79
N THR A 528 -26.14 20.37 -7.96
CA THR A 528 -25.42 21.18 -8.94
C THR A 528 -24.64 22.26 -8.21
N TYR A 529 -23.40 22.51 -8.65
CA TYR A 529 -22.53 23.55 -8.13
C TYR A 529 -22.03 24.41 -9.30
N LYS A 530 -22.24 25.73 -9.21
CA LYS A 530 -21.89 26.70 -10.28
C LYS A 530 -22.43 26.31 -11.68
N GLY A 531 -23.57 25.61 -11.73
CA GLY A 531 -24.24 25.18 -12.97
C GLY A 531 -23.86 23.77 -13.46
N SER A 532 -22.86 23.13 -12.85
CA SER A 532 -22.43 21.78 -13.20
C SER A 532 -23.00 20.75 -12.22
N PRO A 533 -23.51 19.59 -12.67
CA PRO A 533 -23.87 18.50 -11.79
C PRO A 533 -22.63 17.94 -11.09
N LEU A 534 -22.73 17.67 -9.80
CA LEU A 534 -21.67 17.01 -9.06
C LEU A 534 -21.74 15.50 -9.27
N THR A 535 -20.58 14.90 -9.55
CA THR A 535 -20.42 13.44 -9.62
C THR A 535 -20.28 12.88 -8.20
N GLY A 536 -20.98 11.80 -7.89
CA GLY A 536 -20.86 11.11 -6.60
C GLY A 536 -21.50 11.83 -5.40
N VAL A 537 -21.97 13.08 -5.56
CA VAL A 537 -22.62 13.88 -4.50
C VAL A 537 -24.11 14.02 -4.75
N PHE A 538 -24.92 13.62 -3.78
CA PHE A 538 -26.38 13.74 -3.88
C PHE A 538 -27.03 14.06 -2.54
N MET A 539 -28.22 14.65 -2.62
CA MET A 539 -29.01 15.05 -1.46
C MET A 539 -30.27 14.17 -1.35
N ILE A 540 -30.50 13.62 -0.17
CA ILE A 540 -31.70 12.89 0.22
C ILE A 540 -32.62 13.82 1.02
N ALA A 541 -33.89 13.86 0.67
CA ALA A 541 -34.89 14.68 1.36
C ALA A 541 -36.29 14.06 1.28
N ALA A 542 -37.22 14.53 2.11
CA ALA A 542 -38.64 14.27 1.90
C ALA A 542 -39.15 15.00 0.64
N ARG A 543 -40.03 14.36 -0.14
CA ARG A 543 -40.70 14.99 -1.31
C ARG A 543 -41.47 16.23 -0.90
N GLN A 544 -42.18 16.15 0.23
CA GLN A 544 -42.98 17.24 0.79
C GLN A 544 -42.13 18.12 1.72
N ARG A 545 -41.36 19.04 1.14
CA ARG A 545 -40.38 19.87 1.87
C ARG A 545 -40.98 20.76 2.95
N ASN A 546 -42.23 21.18 2.79
CA ASN A 546 -42.93 21.98 3.79
C ASN A 546 -43.31 21.17 5.03
N ALA A 547 -43.38 19.84 4.91
CA ALA A 547 -43.65 18.94 6.04
C ALA A 547 -42.37 18.60 6.80
N VAL A 548 -41.26 18.37 6.10
CA VAL A 548 -39.94 18.13 6.69
C VAL A 548 -38.88 18.89 5.90
N ALA A 549 -38.27 19.89 6.53
CA ALA A 549 -37.27 20.76 5.90
C ALA A 549 -35.88 20.13 5.82
N ARG A 550 -35.58 19.16 6.71
CA ARG A 550 -34.27 18.52 6.83
C ARG A 550 -33.81 17.84 5.54
N VAL A 551 -32.50 17.79 5.37
CA VAL A 551 -31.85 17.14 4.24
C VAL A 551 -30.62 16.36 4.70
N VAL A 552 -30.34 15.24 4.04
CA VAL A 552 -29.11 14.47 4.20
C VAL A 552 -28.29 14.60 2.92
N LEU A 553 -27.00 14.88 3.02
CA LEU A 553 -26.09 14.98 1.90
C LEU A 553 -25.07 13.84 1.98
N TYR A 554 -24.85 13.17 0.85
CA TYR A 554 -23.77 12.22 0.65
C TYR A 554 -22.58 12.93 -0.01
N THR A 555 -21.44 12.92 0.65
CA THR A 555 -20.19 13.61 0.30
C THR A 555 -19.00 12.67 0.49
N PRO A 556 -18.85 11.65 -0.36
CA PRO A 556 -17.75 10.70 -0.26
C PRO A 556 -16.42 11.44 -0.39
N ASP A 557 -15.41 11.02 0.39
CA ASP A 557 -14.04 11.56 0.31
C ASP A 557 -13.92 13.08 0.56
N ALA A 558 -14.91 13.66 1.25
CA ALA A 558 -14.85 15.06 1.66
C ALA A 558 -13.63 15.32 2.56
N PRO A 559 -12.98 16.51 2.49
CA PRO A 559 -11.69 16.82 3.13
C PRO A 559 -11.68 16.78 4.68
N ASP A 560 -12.83 16.60 5.30
CA ASP A 560 -13.02 16.45 6.74
C ASP A 560 -13.52 15.05 7.14
N GLY A 561 -13.51 14.10 6.22
CA GLY A 561 -13.74 12.68 6.46
C GLY A 561 -15.19 12.27 6.71
N ILE A 562 -16.17 13.18 6.57
CA ILE A 562 -17.58 12.86 6.83
C ILE A 562 -18.32 12.59 5.51
N ALA A 563 -18.74 11.34 5.32
CA ALA A 563 -19.46 10.90 4.12
C ALA A 563 -20.95 11.26 4.13
N PHE A 564 -21.67 11.08 5.24
CA PHE A 564 -23.08 11.46 5.36
C PHE A 564 -23.27 12.62 6.32
N ARG A 565 -24.03 13.63 5.91
CA ARG A 565 -24.28 14.84 6.70
C ARG A 565 -25.74 15.21 6.73
N GLU A 566 -26.29 15.47 7.90
CA GLU A 566 -27.63 16.01 8.04
C GLU A 566 -27.59 17.52 8.31
N PHE A 567 -28.49 18.25 7.64
CA PHE A 567 -28.69 19.70 7.78
C PHE A 567 -30.14 19.99 8.13
N ASP A 568 -30.36 21.07 8.88
CA ASP A 568 -31.70 21.53 9.29
C ASP A 568 -32.60 21.80 8.07
N ASP A 569 -32.01 22.40 7.03
CA ASP A 569 -32.65 22.68 5.76
C ASP A 569 -31.61 22.96 4.65
N ARG A 570 -32.10 23.32 3.46
CA ARG A 570 -31.24 23.65 2.31
C ARG A 570 -30.47 24.96 2.48
N ALA A 571 -30.99 25.92 3.23
CA ALA A 571 -30.28 27.17 3.49
C ALA A 571 -29.08 26.90 4.42
N ASP A 572 -29.25 26.01 5.40
CA ASP A 572 -28.19 25.56 6.27
C ASP A 572 -27.11 24.78 5.50
N LEU A 573 -27.52 23.83 4.65
CA LEU A 573 -26.62 23.13 3.72
C LEU A 573 -25.82 24.12 2.87
N THR A 574 -26.48 25.13 2.31
CA THR A 574 -25.81 26.12 1.44
C THR A 574 -24.75 26.89 2.22
N ARG A 575 -25.10 27.39 3.41
CA ARG A 575 -24.20 28.19 4.25
C ARG A 575 -23.01 27.40 4.79
N ARG A 576 -23.23 26.17 5.26
CA ARG A 576 -22.20 25.37 5.95
C ARG A 576 -21.33 24.55 5.01
N PHE A 577 -21.86 24.17 3.85
CA PHE A 577 -21.18 23.30 2.89
C PHE A 577 -20.87 24.01 1.57
N LEU A 578 -21.89 24.44 0.81
CA LEU A 578 -21.67 24.95 -0.56
C LEU A 578 -20.91 26.28 -0.63
N LEU A 579 -21.06 27.15 0.37
CA LEU A 579 -20.37 28.43 0.45
C LEU A 579 -19.07 28.36 1.26
N ASN A 580 -18.76 27.20 1.83
CA ASN A 580 -17.58 27.04 2.68
C ASN A 580 -16.36 26.72 1.81
N ARG A 581 -15.37 27.63 1.83
CA ARG A 581 -14.14 27.53 1.03
C ARG A 581 -13.36 26.22 1.26
N ARG A 582 -13.49 25.58 2.41
CA ARG A 582 -12.85 24.28 2.68
C ARG A 582 -13.27 23.20 1.69
N PHE A 583 -14.49 23.30 1.14
CA PHE A 583 -15.03 22.35 0.19
C PHE A 583 -14.94 22.82 -1.26
N GLU A 584 -14.40 24.02 -1.54
CA GLU A 584 -14.41 24.55 -2.91
C GLU A 584 -13.65 23.65 -3.89
N THR A 585 -12.44 23.21 -3.54
CA THR A 585 -11.65 22.27 -4.36
C THR A 585 -12.33 20.91 -4.52
N TYR A 586 -13.10 20.48 -3.52
CA TYR A 586 -13.84 19.22 -3.57
C TYR A 586 -15.08 19.29 -4.47
N LEU A 587 -15.67 20.48 -4.61
CA LEU A 587 -16.89 20.71 -5.41
C LEU A 587 -16.60 21.12 -6.86
N LEU A 588 -15.33 21.34 -7.21
CA LEU A 588 -14.84 21.66 -8.56
C LEU A 588 -14.22 20.42 -9.18
#